data_AF-A0A835R4N5-F1
#
_entry.id   AF-A0A835R4N5-F1
#
_cell.length_a   1.000
_cell.length_b   1.000
_cell.length_c   1.000
_cell.angle_alpha   90.00
_cell.angle_beta   90.00
_cell.angle_gamma   90.00
#
_symmetry.space_group_name_H-M   'P 1'
#
loop_
_entity.id
_entity.type
_entity.pdbx_description
1 polymer ?
#
loop_
_entity_poly.entity_id
_entity_poly.type
_entity_poly.pdbx_seq_one_letter_code
_entity_poly.pdbx_strand_id
1 'polypeptide(L)'
;MASEHAILPTATSSISLYKTHKSYRSLLPALAKSWRKQVEGFVILASLCYKNVKQVGEETTKEATLTPPFSLENGLLAEHRPPNLLHRIFSLFSNVRPGADLTNFELPPLFNMPKSQLQCYGETVYCIGEDLLTRCARGKSSLERFIAVVAWNISTTRPVIFGWAPFNPVLGETHHVSRGNLNVLLEQVSHHPPVSALHATDEVEKLELVWCHCPAPKFHGKSIKAAIKGKRHLRLLSHGENYEMNAPDLFF
;
A
#
# COMPACT_ATOMS: atom_id res chain seq x y z
N MET A 1 45.50 -3.14 40.13
CA MET A 1 44.74 -2.71 41.33
C MET A 1 44.17 -1.33 41.02
N ALA A 2 42.89 -1.11 41.36
CA ALA A 2 41.99 0.01 41.00
C ALA A 2 41.35 -0.13 39.59
N SER A 3 40.22 -0.81 39.40
CA SER A 3 38.82 -0.61 39.89
C SER A 3 37.99 0.25 38.93
N GLU A 4 37.20 -0.44 38.11
CA GLU A 4 36.12 0.09 37.28
C GLU A 4 34.95 0.59 38.15
N HIS A 5 34.39 1.74 37.77
CA HIS A 5 32.98 2.05 38.01
C HIS A 5 32.36 2.62 36.73
N ALA A 6 31.27 1.98 36.33
CA ALA A 6 30.51 2.22 35.11
C ALA A 6 29.70 3.52 35.15
N ILE A 7 29.60 4.20 34.01
CA ILE A 7 28.52 5.14 33.68
C ILE A 7 28.07 4.83 32.25
N LEU A 8 26.82 4.41 32.12
CA LEU A 8 26.12 4.14 30.85
C LEU A 8 25.96 5.43 30.03
N PRO A 9 26.17 5.39 28.69
CA PRO A 9 25.53 6.34 27.78
C PRO A 9 24.41 5.67 26.98
N THR A 10 23.23 6.25 27.12
CA THR A 10 22.05 6.11 26.25
C THR A 10 22.42 6.14 24.76
N ALA A 11 22.09 5.06 24.04
CA ALA A 11 22.23 4.99 22.59
C ALA A 11 21.08 5.73 21.90
N THR A 12 21.34 6.96 21.48
CA THR A 12 20.54 7.66 20.48
C THR A 12 21.04 7.23 19.11
N SER A 13 20.32 6.35 18.42
CA SER A 13 20.67 5.92 17.06
C SER A 13 20.37 7.06 16.07
N SER A 14 21.44 7.71 15.64
CA SER A 14 21.50 8.72 14.59
C SER A 14 21.14 8.15 13.21
N ILE A 15 20.22 8.81 12.50
CA ILE A 15 19.92 8.61 11.08
C ILE A 15 21.08 9.17 10.24
N SER A 16 21.78 8.30 9.51
CA SER A 16 22.81 8.70 8.55
C SER A 16 22.18 9.29 7.29
N LEU A 17 22.34 10.61 7.11
CA LEU A 17 22.08 11.31 5.85
C LEU A 17 23.28 11.16 4.91
N TYR A 18 23.08 10.55 3.74
CA TYR A 18 24.12 10.44 2.70
C TYR A 18 24.49 11.82 2.15
N LYS A 19 25.80 12.07 2.07
CA LYS A 19 26.44 13.29 1.56
C LYS A 19 26.33 13.31 0.03
N THR A 20 25.42 14.11 -0.52
CA THR A 20 25.29 14.29 -1.98
C THR A 20 26.35 15.25 -2.54
N HIS A 21 26.92 14.85 -3.67
CA HIS A 21 27.93 15.57 -4.45
C HIS A 21 27.47 17.00 -4.82
N LYS A 22 28.41 17.95 -4.87
CA LYS A 22 28.26 19.42 -5.02
C LYS A 22 27.40 19.97 -6.21
N SER A 23 26.77 19.13 -7.03
CA SER A 23 26.04 19.55 -8.24
C SER A 23 24.53 19.81 -8.04
N TYR A 24 23.92 19.38 -6.93
CA TYR A 24 22.46 19.46 -6.74
C TYR A 24 21.95 20.70 -5.99
N ARG A 25 22.84 21.63 -5.62
CA ARG A 25 22.50 22.76 -4.72
C ARG A 25 21.49 23.76 -5.31
N SER A 26 21.39 23.83 -6.64
CA SER A 26 20.44 24.70 -7.35
C SER A 26 19.04 24.08 -7.53
N LEU A 27 18.89 22.76 -7.40
CA LEU A 27 17.62 22.05 -7.58
C LEU A 27 16.86 21.83 -6.26
N LEU A 28 17.56 21.89 -5.12
CA LEU A 28 16.99 21.67 -3.79
C LEU A 28 15.80 22.61 -3.44
N PRO A 29 15.80 23.91 -3.79
CA PRO A 29 14.67 24.79 -3.46
C PRO A 29 13.41 24.47 -4.27
N ALA A 30 13.57 24.09 -5.55
CA ALA A 30 12.45 23.73 -6.43
C ALA A 30 11.85 22.38 -6.03
N LEU A 31 12.71 21.39 -5.74
CA LEU A 31 12.30 20.09 -5.20
C LEU A 31 11.65 20.24 -3.82
N ALA A 32 12.18 21.09 -2.93
CA ALA A 32 11.58 21.34 -1.61
C ALA A 32 10.25 22.10 -1.65
N LYS A 33 9.99 22.89 -2.70
CA LYS A 33 8.73 23.62 -2.90
C LYS A 33 7.66 22.74 -3.55
N SER A 34 8.05 21.89 -4.51
CA SER A 34 7.20 20.82 -5.05
C SER A 34 6.86 19.81 -3.96
N TRP A 35 7.86 19.39 -3.17
CA TRP A 35 7.69 18.52 -2.01
C TRP A 35 6.78 19.13 -0.94
N ARG A 36 6.93 20.41 -0.58
CA ARG A 36 6.00 21.08 0.36
C ARG A 36 4.56 21.16 -0.16
N LYS A 37 4.36 21.46 -1.45
CA LYS A 37 3.02 21.44 -2.05
C LYS A 37 2.42 20.03 -2.09
N GLN A 38 3.22 19.02 -2.43
CA GLN A 38 2.80 17.62 -2.42
C GLN A 38 2.45 17.19 -0.99
N VAL A 39 3.27 17.52 0.00
CA VAL A 39 3.03 17.18 1.41
C VAL A 39 1.81 17.91 1.98
N GLU A 40 1.61 19.21 1.70
CA GLU A 40 0.43 19.94 2.17
C GLU A 40 -0.88 19.42 1.53
N GLY A 41 -0.88 19.20 0.21
CA GLY A 41 -1.99 18.56 -0.48
C GLY A 41 -2.24 17.15 0.04
N PHE A 42 -1.18 16.38 0.25
CA PHE A 42 -1.24 15.02 0.74
C PHE A 42 -1.76 14.92 2.17
N VAL A 43 -1.39 15.81 3.09
CA VAL A 43 -1.92 15.84 4.47
C VAL A 43 -3.43 16.12 4.47
N ILE A 44 -3.89 17.03 3.62
CA ILE A 44 -5.32 17.30 3.43
C ILE A 44 -6.02 16.07 2.85
N LEU A 45 -5.43 15.43 1.84
CA LEU A 45 -5.98 14.25 1.18
C LEU A 45 -5.99 13.02 2.09
N ALA A 46 -4.95 12.78 2.87
CA ALA A 46 -4.86 11.75 3.90
C ALA A 46 -5.97 11.93 4.95
N SER A 47 -6.18 13.18 5.38
CA SER A 47 -7.26 13.53 6.30
C SER A 47 -8.66 13.32 5.69
N LEU A 48 -8.85 13.63 4.41
CA LEU A 48 -10.08 13.35 3.65
C LEU A 48 -10.31 11.85 3.45
N CYS A 49 -9.25 11.10 3.13
CA CYS A 49 -9.22 9.64 3.03
C CYS A 49 -9.76 9.01 4.31
N TYR A 50 -9.17 9.41 5.44
CA TYR A 50 -9.53 8.90 6.77
C TYR A 50 -10.99 9.23 7.12
N LYS A 51 -11.44 10.47 6.89
CA LYS A 51 -12.83 10.89 7.15
C LYS A 51 -13.85 10.14 6.29
N ASN A 52 -13.59 9.98 5.00
CA ASN A 52 -14.47 9.24 4.08
C ASN A 52 -14.56 7.76 4.44
N VAL A 53 -13.47 7.13 4.88
CA VAL A 53 -13.48 5.73 5.33
C VAL A 53 -14.27 5.58 6.64
N LYS A 54 -14.11 6.51 7.60
CA LYS A 54 -14.86 6.46 8.87
C LYS A 54 -16.38 6.58 8.69
N GLN A 55 -16.85 7.34 7.70
CA GLN A 55 -18.29 7.43 7.39
C GLN A 55 -18.89 6.11 6.86
N VAL A 56 -18.06 5.16 6.40
CA VAL A 56 -18.48 3.86 5.82
C VAL A 56 -18.28 2.69 6.82
N GLY A 57 -17.92 2.97 8.07
CA GLY A 57 -17.75 1.97 9.13
C GLY A 57 -18.86 2.02 10.17
N GLU A 58 -19.72 1.01 10.21
CA GLU A 58 -20.50 0.69 11.42
C GLU A 58 -19.54 0.20 12.52
N GLU A 59 -19.64 0.79 13.71
CA GLU A 59 -18.93 0.34 14.91
C GLU A 59 -19.44 -1.04 15.32
N THR A 60 -18.71 -2.09 14.92
CA THR A 60 -18.87 -3.44 15.46
C THR A 60 -17.71 -3.70 16.42
N THR A 61 -18.04 -4.04 17.67
CA THR A 61 -17.10 -4.48 18.71
C THR A 61 -16.21 -5.60 18.19
N LYS A 62 -14.90 -5.35 18.13
CA LYS A 62 -13.89 -6.24 17.53
C LYS A 62 -13.39 -7.24 18.56
N GLU A 63 -13.65 -8.52 18.34
CA GLU A 63 -13.07 -9.62 19.10
C GLU A 63 -11.76 -10.06 18.39
N ALA A 64 -10.62 -9.92 19.06
CA ALA A 64 -9.33 -10.33 18.51
C ALA A 64 -9.26 -11.87 18.46
N THR A 65 -9.14 -12.44 17.27
CA THR A 65 -8.94 -13.89 17.13
C THR A 65 -7.46 -14.21 17.31
N LEU A 66 -7.09 -14.64 18.52
CA LEU A 66 -5.74 -15.11 18.82
C LEU A 66 -5.56 -16.53 18.25
N THR A 67 -4.79 -16.67 17.18
CA THR A 67 -4.32 -17.99 16.71
C THR A 67 -3.13 -18.43 17.57
N PRO A 68 -3.08 -19.70 18.03
CA PRO A 68 -1.90 -20.21 18.75
C PRO A 68 -0.63 -20.09 17.89
N PRO A 69 0.55 -19.89 18.52
CA PRO A 69 1.80 -19.78 17.80
C PRO A 69 2.05 -21.05 16.97
N PHE A 70 2.48 -20.85 15.72
CA PHE A 70 2.79 -21.93 14.80
C PHE A 70 3.93 -22.77 15.38
N SER A 71 3.59 -23.95 15.92
CA SER A 71 4.56 -24.95 16.38
C SER A 71 5.32 -25.47 15.15
N LEU A 72 6.61 -25.16 15.08
CA LEU A 72 7.56 -25.79 14.17
C LEU A 72 8.09 -27.09 14.81
N GLU A 73 7.23 -27.92 15.39
CA GLU A 73 7.62 -29.27 15.80
C GLU A 73 7.75 -30.14 14.55
N ASN A 74 8.94 -30.11 13.96
CA ASN A 74 9.62 -31.28 13.43
C ASN A 74 11.09 -30.89 13.18
N GLY A 75 11.98 -31.58 13.89
CA GLY A 75 13.38 -31.22 14.09
C GLY A 75 14.22 -31.05 12.82
N LEU A 76 15.40 -30.47 13.05
CA LEU A 76 16.45 -30.04 12.12
C LEU A 76 16.98 -31.09 11.11
N LEU A 77 16.34 -32.25 10.94
CA LEU A 77 16.81 -33.34 10.08
C LEU A 77 15.74 -34.04 9.23
N ALA A 78 14.47 -33.58 9.22
CA ALA A 78 13.43 -34.19 8.39
C ALA A 78 13.18 -33.39 7.08
N GLU A 79 13.84 -33.86 6.03
CA GLU A 79 13.50 -33.69 4.60
C GLU A 79 13.46 -32.25 4.03
N HIS A 80 14.48 -31.95 3.21
CA HIS A 80 14.45 -30.96 2.14
C HIS A 80 13.39 -31.31 1.06
N ARG A 81 12.12 -31.37 1.44
CA ARG A 81 10.98 -31.41 0.51
C ARG A 81 10.21 -30.12 0.74
N PRO A 82 10.00 -29.25 -0.27
CA PRO A 82 9.18 -28.07 -0.09
C PRO A 82 7.79 -28.56 0.34
N PRO A 83 7.40 -28.28 1.59
CA PRO A 83 6.12 -28.73 2.11
C PRO A 83 5.01 -28.06 1.28
N ASN A 84 3.97 -28.83 0.93
CA ASN A 84 2.90 -28.35 0.05
C ASN A 84 2.32 -27.03 0.61
N LEU A 85 2.55 -25.93 -0.12
CA LEU A 85 2.15 -24.57 0.27
C LEU A 85 0.66 -24.53 0.63
N LEU A 86 -0.18 -25.22 -0.15
CA LEU A 86 -1.62 -25.31 0.08
C LEU A 86 -1.94 -25.95 1.44
N HIS A 87 -1.28 -27.04 1.80
CA HIS A 87 -1.49 -27.71 3.08
C HIS A 87 -1.16 -26.79 4.26
N ARG A 88 -0.09 -26.00 4.14
CA ARG A 88 0.29 -25.03 5.17
C ARG A 88 -0.72 -23.89 5.28
N ILE A 89 -1.22 -23.39 4.14
CA ILE A 89 -2.25 -22.37 4.16
C ILE A 89 -3.54 -22.90 4.79
N PHE A 90 -3.97 -24.12 4.43
CA PHE A 90 -5.14 -24.75 5.08
C PHE A 90 -4.94 -24.94 6.60
N SER A 91 -3.73 -25.28 7.05
CA SER A 91 -3.45 -25.37 8.48
C SER A 91 -3.55 -24.02 9.21
N LEU A 92 -3.15 -22.90 8.56
CA LEU A 92 -3.28 -21.56 9.15
C LEU A 92 -4.73 -21.15 9.38
N PHE A 93 -5.63 -21.54 8.48
CA PHE A 93 -7.04 -21.18 8.56
C PHE A 93 -7.91 -22.21 9.32
N SER A 94 -7.33 -23.34 9.74
CA SER A 94 -8.07 -24.42 10.43
C SER A 94 -8.80 -23.98 11.69
N ASN A 95 -8.27 -22.98 12.40
CA ASN A 95 -8.85 -22.42 13.63
C ASN A 95 -9.63 -21.11 13.39
N VAL A 96 -9.69 -20.63 12.16
CA VAL A 96 -10.38 -19.38 11.83
C VAL A 96 -11.85 -19.67 11.55
N ARG A 97 -12.75 -18.98 12.25
CA ARG A 97 -14.20 -19.16 12.05
C ARG A 97 -14.64 -18.47 10.75
N PRO A 98 -15.54 -19.09 9.96
CA PRO A 98 -16.23 -18.37 8.89
C PRO A 98 -16.88 -17.09 9.43
N GLY A 99 -16.72 -15.99 8.71
CA GLY A 99 -17.12 -14.64 9.13
C GLY A 99 -16.04 -13.84 9.84
N ALA A 100 -14.90 -14.44 10.22
CA ALA A 100 -13.83 -13.74 10.93
C ALA A 100 -13.23 -12.60 10.09
N ASP A 101 -12.98 -11.47 10.76
CA ASP A 101 -12.22 -10.34 10.22
C ASP A 101 -10.72 -10.67 10.23
N LEU A 102 -10.10 -10.67 9.06
CA LEU A 102 -8.69 -11.01 8.88
C LEU A 102 -7.78 -9.76 8.86
N THR A 103 -8.30 -8.57 9.17
CA THR A 103 -7.54 -7.31 9.12
C THR A 103 -6.26 -7.36 9.95
N ASN A 104 -6.28 -8.06 11.09
CA ASN A 104 -5.12 -8.21 11.98
C ASN A 104 -4.52 -9.63 11.91
N PHE A 105 -4.84 -10.42 10.88
CA PHE A 105 -4.32 -11.77 10.74
C PHE A 105 -2.87 -11.72 10.24
N GLU A 106 -1.93 -12.19 11.05
CA GLU A 106 -0.51 -12.23 10.69
C GLU A 106 -0.16 -13.54 9.99
N LEU A 107 0.29 -13.43 8.75
CA LEU A 107 0.82 -14.57 8.02
C LEU A 107 2.28 -14.83 8.44
N PRO A 108 2.70 -16.11 8.59
CA PRO A 108 4.10 -16.44 8.78
C PRO A 108 4.96 -15.84 7.65
N PRO A 109 6.20 -15.38 7.91
CA PRO A 109 7.04 -14.71 6.92
C PRO A 109 7.30 -15.50 5.63
N LEU A 110 7.16 -16.83 5.65
CA LEU A 110 7.29 -17.68 4.47
C LEU A 110 6.20 -17.43 3.40
N PHE A 111 5.08 -16.82 3.77
CA PHE A 111 4.00 -16.44 2.86
C PHE A 111 4.09 -14.98 2.41
N ASN A 112 5.11 -14.25 2.88
CA ASN A 112 5.28 -12.85 2.55
C ASN A 112 6.22 -12.70 1.37
N MET A 113 5.80 -11.90 0.40
CA MET A 113 6.71 -11.38 -0.61
C MET A 113 7.56 -10.25 0.00
N PRO A 114 8.81 -10.03 -0.46
CA PRO A 114 9.69 -8.99 0.06
C PRO A 114 9.30 -7.59 -0.44
N LYS A 115 8.04 -7.21 -0.26
CA LYS A 115 7.50 -5.88 -0.58
C LYS A 115 6.52 -5.43 0.48
N SER A 116 6.51 -4.14 0.78
CA SER A 116 5.43 -3.50 1.53
C SER A 116 4.17 -3.40 0.66
N GLN A 117 3.00 -3.41 1.28
CA GLN A 117 1.74 -3.18 0.58
C GLN A 117 1.73 -1.82 -0.13
N LEU A 118 2.41 -0.79 0.40
CA LEU A 118 2.55 0.51 -0.27
C LEU A 118 3.29 0.39 -1.61
N GLN A 119 4.32 -0.46 -1.68
CA GLN A 119 5.04 -0.71 -2.93
C GLN A 119 4.14 -1.40 -3.95
N CYS A 120 3.38 -2.42 -3.53
CA CYS A 120 2.43 -3.10 -4.40
C CYS A 120 1.37 -2.15 -4.96
N TYR A 121 0.85 -1.22 -4.16
CA TYR A 121 -0.07 -0.18 -4.64
C TYR A 121 0.59 0.78 -5.62
N GLY A 122 1.80 1.27 -5.32
CA GLY A 122 2.55 2.13 -6.23
C GLY A 122 2.78 1.50 -7.61
N GLU A 123 3.13 0.21 -7.65
CA GLU A 123 3.40 -0.53 -8.89
C GLU A 123 2.22 -0.57 -9.86
N THR A 124 0.98 -0.45 -9.37
CA THR A 124 -0.23 -0.36 -10.21
C THR A 124 -0.36 0.98 -10.93
N VAL A 125 0.31 2.02 -10.43
CA VAL A 125 0.24 3.39 -10.96
C VAL A 125 1.37 3.66 -11.95
N TYR A 126 2.62 3.42 -11.56
CA TYR A 126 3.79 3.75 -12.39
C TYR A 126 4.20 2.65 -13.38
N CYS A 127 3.40 1.57 -13.51
CA CYS A 127 3.47 0.46 -14.50
C CYS A 127 4.69 0.47 -15.45
N ILE A 128 5.69 -0.39 -15.20
CA ILE A 128 6.99 -0.34 -15.91
C ILE A 128 6.87 -0.67 -17.42
N GLY A 129 5.92 -1.52 -17.82
CA GLY A 129 5.78 -1.97 -19.21
C GLY A 129 5.13 -0.94 -20.15
N GLU A 130 3.94 -0.44 -19.78
CA GLU A 130 3.18 0.51 -20.60
C GLU A 130 2.59 1.62 -19.73
N ASP A 131 2.68 2.86 -20.21
CA ASP A 131 2.18 4.04 -19.52
C ASP A 131 0.69 4.27 -19.81
N LEU A 132 -0.16 3.49 -19.14
CA LEU A 132 -1.62 3.56 -19.29
C LEU A 132 -2.23 4.79 -18.61
N LEU A 133 -1.62 5.29 -17.54
CA LEU A 133 -2.16 6.45 -16.80
C LEU A 133 -2.06 7.71 -17.64
N THR A 134 -0.88 8.00 -18.19
CA THR A 134 -0.70 9.21 -19.01
C THR A 134 -1.52 9.17 -20.30
N ARG A 135 -1.76 7.98 -20.86
CA ARG A 135 -2.65 7.82 -22.02
C ARG A 135 -4.06 8.37 -21.77
N CYS A 136 -4.52 8.41 -20.52
CA CYS A 136 -5.81 9.00 -20.16
C CYS A 136 -5.87 10.50 -20.51
N ALA A 137 -4.78 11.25 -20.34
CA ALA A 137 -4.72 12.68 -20.64
C ALA A 137 -4.55 12.99 -22.14
N ARG A 138 -3.98 12.05 -22.91
CA ARG A 138 -3.60 12.24 -24.31
C ARG A 138 -4.69 11.95 -25.34
N GLY A 139 -5.82 11.37 -24.93
CA GLY A 139 -6.96 11.10 -25.83
C GLY A 139 -7.53 12.39 -26.43
N LYS A 140 -7.82 12.39 -27.73
CA LYS A 140 -8.25 13.59 -28.46
C LYS A 140 -9.70 13.94 -28.15
N SER A 141 -10.56 12.94 -28.14
CA SER A 141 -11.97 13.08 -27.76
C SER A 141 -12.20 12.69 -26.30
N SER A 142 -13.28 13.20 -25.69
CA SER A 142 -13.70 12.81 -24.35
C SER A 142 -14.01 11.31 -24.24
N LEU A 143 -14.54 10.70 -25.32
CA LEU A 143 -14.80 9.27 -25.38
C LEU A 143 -13.50 8.45 -25.35
N GLU A 144 -12.49 8.84 -26.14
CA GLU A 144 -11.18 8.17 -26.13
C GLU A 144 -10.53 8.24 -24.75
N ARG A 145 -10.57 9.42 -24.11
CA ARG A 145 -10.05 9.59 -22.74
C ARG A 145 -10.80 8.72 -21.74
N PHE A 146 -12.13 8.69 -21.81
CA PHE A 146 -12.95 7.84 -20.95
C PHE A 146 -12.61 6.35 -21.12
N ILE A 147 -12.49 5.86 -22.36
CA ILE A 147 -12.07 4.48 -22.65
C ILE A 147 -10.69 4.19 -22.06
N ALA A 148 -9.74 5.13 -22.20
CA ALA A 148 -8.41 4.98 -21.62
C ALA A 148 -8.44 4.92 -20.09
N VAL A 149 -9.26 5.76 -19.43
CA VAL A 149 -9.47 5.74 -17.98
C VAL A 149 -10.04 4.39 -17.52
N VAL A 150 -11.04 3.86 -18.23
CA VAL A 150 -11.62 2.55 -17.92
C VAL A 150 -10.57 1.43 -18.08
N ALA A 151 -9.82 1.44 -19.19
CA ALA A 151 -8.77 0.45 -19.44
C ALA A 151 -7.66 0.50 -18.38
N TRP A 152 -7.19 1.70 -18.02
CA TRP A 152 -6.23 1.89 -16.94
C TRP A 152 -6.79 1.38 -15.61
N ASN A 153 -8.02 1.75 -15.25
CA ASN A 153 -8.65 1.35 -13.99
C ASN A 153 -8.74 -0.19 -13.86
N ILE A 154 -9.12 -0.89 -14.93
CA ILE A 154 -9.13 -2.37 -14.97
C ILE A 154 -7.71 -2.93 -14.86
N SER A 155 -6.72 -2.30 -15.49
CA SER A 155 -5.32 -2.77 -15.41
C SER A 155 -4.74 -2.75 -13.99
N THR A 156 -5.29 -1.92 -13.10
CA THR A 156 -4.88 -1.85 -11.69
C THR A 156 -5.38 -3.04 -10.85
N THR A 157 -6.38 -3.79 -11.34
CA THR A 157 -6.89 -4.97 -10.65
C THR A 157 -6.05 -6.19 -11.00
N ARG A 158 -4.86 -6.30 -10.42
CA ARG A 158 -4.01 -7.48 -10.56
C ARG A 158 -4.33 -8.50 -9.48
N PRO A 159 -4.73 -9.74 -9.83
CA PRO A 159 -4.89 -10.79 -8.83
C PRO A 159 -3.51 -11.10 -8.23
N VAL A 160 -3.39 -10.98 -6.91
CA VAL A 160 -2.20 -11.48 -6.21
C VAL A 160 -2.29 -13.00 -6.12
N ILE A 161 -1.14 -13.66 -6.27
CA ILE A 161 -1.06 -15.11 -6.11
C ILE A 161 -1.28 -15.41 -4.63
N PHE A 162 -2.21 -16.32 -4.34
CA PHE A 162 -2.52 -16.75 -2.98
C PHE A 162 -1.27 -17.29 -2.27
N GLY A 163 -1.00 -16.81 -1.04
CA GLY A 163 0.21 -17.17 -0.29
C GLY A 163 1.46 -16.34 -0.64
N TRP A 164 1.31 -15.24 -1.38
CA TRP A 164 2.33 -14.21 -1.63
C TRP A 164 1.80 -12.84 -1.20
N ALA A 165 1.53 -12.67 0.10
CA ALA A 165 1.03 -11.43 0.66
C ALA A 165 2.17 -10.40 0.83
N PRO A 166 1.96 -9.11 0.59
CA PRO A 166 2.95 -8.09 0.96
C PRO A 166 2.99 -7.92 2.49
N PHE A 167 4.07 -7.33 2.98
CA PHE A 167 4.15 -6.88 4.38
C PHE A 167 3.12 -5.79 4.65
N ASN A 168 2.44 -5.93 5.80
CA ASN A 168 1.53 -4.92 6.32
C ASN A 168 2.33 -3.64 6.65
N PRO A 169 1.97 -2.47 6.10
CA PRO A 169 2.70 -1.24 6.38
C PRO A 169 2.51 -0.79 7.82
N VAL A 170 3.57 -0.26 8.43
CA VAL A 170 3.48 0.38 9.74
C VAL A 170 2.86 1.77 9.62
N LEU A 171 2.25 2.29 10.70
CA LEU A 171 1.67 3.65 10.69
C LEU A 171 2.75 4.69 10.36
N GLY A 172 2.47 5.58 9.41
CA GLY A 172 3.40 6.61 8.94
C GLY A 172 4.47 6.07 7.99
N GLU A 173 4.45 4.79 7.63
CA GLU A 173 5.30 4.28 6.55
C GLU A 173 5.00 5.02 5.24
N THR A 174 6.04 5.42 4.51
CA THR A 174 5.90 6.13 3.24
C THR A 174 6.60 5.38 2.11
N HIS A 175 6.03 5.42 0.91
CA HIS A 175 6.69 4.99 -0.33
C HIS A 175 6.62 6.10 -1.37
N HIS A 176 7.75 6.40 -2.02
CA HIS A 176 7.84 7.44 -3.04
C HIS A 176 8.55 6.91 -4.29
N VAL A 177 7.98 7.20 -5.45
CA VAL A 177 8.55 6.87 -6.76
C VAL A 177 8.38 8.05 -7.71
N SER A 178 9.47 8.41 -8.38
CA SER A 178 9.44 9.34 -9.52
C SER A 178 9.82 8.57 -10.80
N ARG A 179 8.98 8.64 -11.83
CA ARG A 179 9.23 8.06 -13.15
C ARG A 179 8.92 9.08 -14.23
N GLY A 180 9.95 9.65 -14.84
CA GLY A 180 9.78 10.77 -15.77
C GLY A 180 9.16 11.97 -15.03
N ASN A 181 8.00 12.44 -15.51
CA ASN A 181 7.26 13.55 -14.89
C ASN A 181 6.26 13.07 -13.82
N LEU A 182 5.97 11.78 -13.77
CA LEU A 182 5.06 11.19 -12.80
C LEU A 182 5.76 11.05 -11.45
N ASN A 183 5.18 11.67 -10.43
CA ASN A 183 5.58 11.51 -9.03
C ASN A 183 4.46 10.83 -8.27
N VAL A 184 4.76 9.79 -7.51
CA VAL A 184 3.80 8.99 -6.74
C VAL A 184 4.26 8.93 -5.29
N LEU A 185 3.43 9.42 -4.37
CA LEU A 185 3.63 9.34 -2.93
C LEU A 185 2.54 8.48 -2.30
N LEU A 186 2.94 7.58 -1.41
CA LEU A 186 2.04 6.79 -0.59
C LEU A 186 2.41 6.90 0.87
N GLU A 187 1.40 6.83 1.74
CA GLU A 187 1.56 6.73 3.19
C GLU A 187 0.53 5.79 3.79
N GLN A 188 0.92 5.04 4.81
CA GLN A 188 0.00 4.37 5.70
C GLN A 188 -0.52 5.35 6.76
N VAL A 189 -1.71 5.89 6.53
CA VAL A 189 -2.29 6.98 7.33
C VAL A 189 -3.12 6.49 8.53
N SER A 190 -3.43 5.20 8.58
CA SER A 190 -4.11 4.55 9.70
C SER A 190 -3.74 3.08 9.78
N HIS A 191 -3.61 2.52 10.98
CA HIS A 191 -3.34 1.10 11.20
C HIS A 191 -4.60 0.31 11.62
N HIS A 192 -5.55 0.97 12.31
CA HIS A 192 -6.81 0.35 12.74
C HIS A 192 -8.01 1.28 12.47
N PRO A 193 -8.75 1.09 11.36
CA PRO A 193 -8.49 0.13 10.27
C PRO A 193 -7.25 0.52 9.44
N PRO A 194 -6.65 -0.42 8.68
CA PRO A 194 -5.54 -0.09 7.80
C PRO A 194 -6.03 0.79 6.65
N VAL A 195 -5.46 1.99 6.53
CA VAL A 195 -5.74 2.90 5.43
C VAL A 195 -4.43 3.36 4.83
N SER A 196 -4.27 3.14 3.53
CA SER A 196 -3.15 3.67 2.74
C SER A 196 -3.69 4.77 1.82
N ALA A 197 -3.04 5.93 1.82
CA ALA A 197 -3.33 7.03 0.91
C ALA A 197 -2.26 7.08 -0.17
N LEU A 198 -2.67 7.34 -1.42
CA LEU A 198 -1.80 7.53 -2.58
C LEU A 198 -2.15 8.86 -3.23
N HIS A 199 -1.12 9.63 -3.56
CA HIS A 199 -1.22 10.82 -4.40
C HIS A 199 -0.19 10.74 -5.52
N ALA A 200 -0.64 10.87 -6.76
CA ALA A 200 0.24 10.94 -7.91
C ALA A 200 -0.04 12.18 -8.74
N THR A 201 1.03 12.79 -9.26
CA THR A 201 0.96 14.01 -10.06
C THR A 201 1.89 13.92 -11.25
N ASP A 202 1.43 14.36 -12.41
CA ASP A 202 2.26 14.64 -13.58
C ASP A 202 2.02 16.10 -14.02
N GLU A 203 3.04 16.95 -13.85
CA GLU A 203 2.94 18.38 -14.15
C GLU A 203 2.87 18.67 -15.66
N VAL A 204 3.49 17.81 -16.48
CA VAL A 204 3.56 17.99 -17.94
C VAL A 204 2.24 17.62 -18.58
N GLU A 205 1.69 16.47 -18.18
CA GLU A 205 0.43 15.93 -18.70
C GLU A 205 -0.78 16.52 -17.97
N LYS A 206 -0.53 17.33 -16.93
CA LYS A 206 -1.52 18.02 -16.10
C LYS A 206 -2.54 17.02 -15.53
N LEU A 207 -2.01 16.02 -14.85
CA LEU A 207 -2.73 14.89 -14.29
C LEU A 207 -2.55 14.86 -12.77
N GLU A 208 -3.63 14.60 -12.05
CA GLU A 208 -3.60 14.31 -10.62
C GLU A 208 -4.44 13.06 -10.31
N LEU A 209 -3.89 12.15 -9.51
CA LEU A 209 -4.56 10.96 -9.01
C LEU A 209 -4.50 10.96 -7.49
N VAL A 210 -5.65 10.79 -6.85
CA VAL A 210 -5.77 10.54 -5.42
C VAL A 210 -6.43 9.19 -5.24
N TRP A 211 -5.91 8.35 -4.36
CA TRP A 211 -6.49 7.05 -4.10
C TRP A 211 -6.38 6.64 -2.64
N CYS A 212 -7.50 6.22 -2.07
CA CYS A 212 -7.59 5.58 -0.77
C CYS A 212 -7.73 4.06 -0.88
N HIS A 213 -6.92 3.30 -0.15
CA HIS A 213 -7.10 1.87 0.06
C HIS A 213 -7.39 1.56 1.52
N CYS A 214 -8.53 0.93 1.78
CA CYS A 214 -8.91 0.38 3.07
C CYS A 214 -9.42 -1.06 2.85
N PRO A 215 -8.52 -2.05 2.73
CA PRO A 215 -8.92 -3.45 2.59
C PRO A 215 -9.63 -3.93 3.88
N ALA A 216 -10.73 -4.64 3.71
CA ALA A 216 -11.50 -5.27 4.78
C ALA A 216 -11.68 -6.77 4.44
N PRO A 217 -10.67 -7.61 4.71
CA PRO A 217 -10.71 -9.04 4.42
C PRO A 217 -11.57 -9.81 5.43
N LYS A 218 -12.46 -10.67 4.91
CA LYS A 218 -13.28 -11.60 5.68
C LYS A 218 -13.06 -13.03 5.23
N PHE A 219 -12.90 -13.93 6.19
CA PHE A 219 -12.82 -15.35 5.91
C PHE A 219 -14.20 -15.95 5.72
N HIS A 220 -14.42 -16.71 4.65
CA HIS A 220 -15.68 -17.39 4.34
C HIS A 220 -15.54 -18.93 4.43
N GLY A 221 -14.62 -19.42 5.27
CA GLY A 221 -14.41 -20.85 5.51
C GLY A 221 -13.52 -21.54 4.47
N LYS A 222 -13.79 -21.33 3.18
CA LYS A 222 -12.96 -21.87 2.08
C LYS A 222 -12.31 -20.81 1.20
N SER A 223 -12.69 -19.55 1.39
CA SER A 223 -12.19 -18.42 0.61
C SER A 223 -12.05 -17.19 1.49
N ILE A 224 -11.29 -16.21 1.02
CA ILE A 224 -11.19 -14.89 1.63
C ILE A 224 -11.81 -13.90 0.67
N LYS A 225 -12.78 -13.12 1.16
CA LYS A 225 -13.34 -11.98 0.44
C LYS A 225 -12.76 -10.71 1.02
N ALA A 226 -12.00 -9.95 0.25
CA ALA A 226 -11.50 -8.64 0.63
C ALA A 226 -12.30 -7.54 -0.06
N ALA A 227 -13.14 -6.86 0.72
CA ALA A 227 -13.79 -5.64 0.26
C ALA A 227 -12.76 -4.50 0.28
N ILE A 228 -12.54 -3.85 -0.85
CA ILE A 228 -11.59 -2.74 -0.94
C ILE A 228 -12.37 -1.44 -0.79
N LYS A 229 -12.43 -0.92 0.43
CA LYS A 229 -13.05 0.37 0.71
C LYS A 229 -12.11 1.51 0.29
N GLY A 230 -12.70 2.63 -0.12
CA GLY A 230 -11.98 3.80 -0.60
C GLY A 230 -12.28 4.11 -2.06
N LYS A 231 -11.95 5.32 -2.48
CA LYS A 231 -12.21 5.83 -3.83
C LYS A 231 -10.92 6.21 -4.52
N ARG A 232 -10.92 6.09 -5.85
CA ARG A 232 -9.92 6.66 -6.76
C ARG A 232 -10.53 7.90 -7.41
N HIS A 233 -9.80 9.00 -7.35
CA HIS A 233 -10.14 10.23 -8.04
C HIS A 233 -9.02 10.57 -9.02
N LEU A 234 -9.32 10.48 -10.31
CA LEU A 234 -8.42 10.86 -11.39
C LEU A 234 -8.90 12.17 -12.00
N ARG A 235 -8.02 13.16 -12.04
CA ARG A 235 -8.29 14.49 -12.58
C ARG A 235 -7.41 14.74 -13.79
N LEU A 236 -8.04 14.99 -14.93
CA LEU A 236 -7.36 15.42 -16.15
C LEU A 236 -7.50 16.94 -16.22
N LEU A 237 -6.54 17.66 -15.64
CA LEU A 237 -6.65 19.10 -15.37
C LEU A 237 -6.67 19.93 -16.66
N SER A 238 -5.99 19.46 -17.71
CA SER A 238 -6.00 20.09 -19.04
C SER A 238 -7.39 20.07 -19.70
N HIS A 239 -8.23 19.10 -19.35
CA HIS A 239 -9.57 18.91 -19.92
C HIS A 239 -10.70 19.31 -18.95
N GLY A 240 -10.38 19.59 -17.69
CA GLY A 240 -11.38 19.86 -16.65
C GLY A 240 -12.21 18.64 -16.26
N GLU A 241 -11.73 17.43 -16.53
CA GLU A 241 -12.46 16.18 -16.31
C GLU A 241 -12.08 15.54 -14.97
N ASN A 242 -13.07 14.99 -14.27
CA ASN A 242 -12.91 14.31 -12.99
C ASN A 242 -13.59 12.93 -13.07
N TYR A 243 -12.82 11.89 -12.76
CA TYR A 243 -13.29 10.51 -12.76
C TYR A 243 -13.19 9.94 -11.34
N GLU A 244 -14.33 9.45 -10.84
CA GLU A 244 -14.40 8.73 -9.57
C GLU A 244 -14.59 7.23 -9.86
N MET A 245 -13.74 6.39 -9.28
CA MET A 245 -13.77 4.94 -9.50
C MET A 245 -13.69 4.20 -8.17
N ASN A 246 -14.48 3.13 -8.07
CA ASN A 246 -14.43 2.17 -6.97
C ASN A 246 -13.55 0.97 -7.35
N ALA A 247 -13.14 0.21 -6.34
CA ALA A 247 -12.46 -1.07 -6.51
C ALA A 247 -13.48 -2.23 -6.44
N PRO A 248 -13.30 -3.29 -7.24
CA PRO A 248 -14.07 -4.52 -7.05
C PRO A 248 -13.65 -5.23 -5.76
N ASP A 249 -14.54 -6.08 -5.23
CA ASP A 249 -14.18 -7.03 -4.19
C ASP A 249 -13.18 -8.06 -4.73
N LEU A 250 -12.14 -8.36 -3.95
CA LEU A 250 -11.14 -9.37 -4.29
C LEU A 250 -11.49 -10.69 -3.60
N PHE A 251 -11.30 -11.80 -4.31
CA PHE A 251 -11.54 -13.15 -3.81
C PHE A 251 -10.27 -13.98 -3.91
N PHE A 252 -9.94 -14.68 -2.83
CA PHE A 252 -8.79 -15.57 -2.71
C PHE A 252 -9.21 -16.96 -2.23
#